data_AF-A0A519I0I0-F1
#
_entry.id   AF-A0A519I0I0-F1
#
_cell.length_a   1.000
_cell.length_b   1.000
_cell.length_c   1.000
_cell.angle_alpha   90.00
_cell.angle_beta   90.00
_cell.angle_gamma   90.00
#
_symmetry.space_group_name_H-M   'P 1'
#
loop_
_entity.id
_entity.type
_entity.pdbx_description
1 polymer ?
#
loop_
_entity_poly.entity_id
_entity_poly.type
_entity_poly.pdbx_seq_one_letter_code
_entity_poly.pdbx_strand_id
1 'polypeptide(L)'
;MQTGFSQALQGMGQSGSLYGQAAALDQQASQSKSELIGSLGGVAGMFLAGSDEDIKKDTKKRANTSRMLKEAVATPNREGWQYDPAKGGPDQGGMKHDGPMAGDVQKTMGNDVAPGGKVIDLVSMNGKLLGAVQELHKQQEKTNKRLVRMEAKAAA
;
A
#
# COMPACT_ATOMS: atom_id res chain seq x y z
N MET A 1 -17.55 -13.82 -3.53
CA MET A 1 -16.67 -12.83 -2.86
C MET A 1 -15.38 -13.42 -2.27
N GLN A 2 -15.20 -14.74 -2.24
CA GLN A 2 -14.00 -15.41 -1.68
C GLN A 2 -12.80 -15.42 -2.65
N THR A 3 -13.05 -15.29 -3.96
CA THR A 3 -12.06 -15.40 -5.03
C THR A 3 -11.14 -14.18 -5.16
N GLY A 4 -11.66 -12.97 -4.92
CA GLY A 4 -10.88 -11.72 -4.99
C GLY A 4 -9.92 -11.54 -3.82
N PHE A 5 -10.25 -12.10 -2.64
CA PHE A 5 -9.35 -12.11 -1.48
C PHE A 5 -8.15 -13.03 -1.71
N SER A 6 -8.35 -14.19 -2.33
CA SER A 6 -7.26 -15.11 -2.70
C SER A 6 -6.33 -14.56 -3.78
N GLN A 7 -6.85 -13.80 -4.76
CA GLN A 7 -6.02 -13.09 -5.74
C GLN A 7 -5.26 -11.92 -5.12
N ALA A 8 -5.86 -11.18 -4.18
CA ALA A 8 -5.17 -10.15 -3.41
C ALA A 8 -4.01 -10.75 -2.58
N LEU A 9 -4.19 -11.95 -2.01
CA LEU A 9 -3.13 -12.68 -1.30
C LEU A 9 -1.99 -13.15 -2.25
N GLN A 10 -2.31 -13.55 -3.48
CA GLN A 10 -1.28 -13.88 -4.48
C GLN A 10 -0.48 -12.65 -4.94
N GLY A 11 -1.13 -11.51 -5.16
CA GLY A 11 -0.43 -10.23 -5.42
C GLY A 11 0.40 -9.76 -4.22
N MET A 12 -0.09 -10.02 -3.01
CA MET A 12 0.66 -9.79 -1.77
C MET A 12 1.87 -10.74 -1.62
N GLY A 13 1.86 -11.90 -2.29
CA GLY A 13 3.01 -12.81 -2.36
C GLY A 13 4.24 -12.21 -3.05
N GLN A 14 4.05 -11.38 -4.09
CA GLN A 14 5.15 -10.64 -4.71
C GLN A 14 5.64 -9.48 -3.83
N SER A 15 4.73 -8.83 -3.08
CA SER A 15 5.13 -7.89 -2.03
C SER A 15 5.87 -8.57 -0.88
N GLY A 16 5.59 -9.85 -0.62
CA GLY A 16 6.28 -10.68 0.36
C GLY A 16 7.76 -10.89 0.03
N SER A 17 8.16 -10.87 -1.25
CA SER A 17 9.58 -10.86 -1.64
C SER A 17 10.26 -9.53 -1.30
N LEU A 18 9.54 -8.41 -1.38
CA LEU A 18 10.03 -7.08 -0.99
C LEU A 18 10.16 -6.95 0.53
N TYR A 19 9.14 -7.40 1.28
CA TYR A 19 9.18 -7.44 2.75
C TYR A 19 10.17 -8.49 3.30
N GLY A 20 10.33 -9.62 2.60
CA GLY A 20 11.34 -10.64 2.93
C GLY A 20 12.77 -10.15 2.71
N GLN A 21 13.00 -9.37 1.65
CA GLN A 21 14.27 -8.65 1.46
C GLN A 21 14.46 -7.54 2.49
N ALA A 22 13.42 -6.79 2.86
CA ALA A 22 13.50 -5.79 3.92
C ALA A 22 13.80 -6.41 5.29
N ALA A 23 13.23 -7.58 5.61
CA ALA A 23 13.51 -8.32 6.84
C ALA A 23 14.92 -8.92 6.85
N ALA A 24 15.42 -9.41 5.71
CA ALA A 24 16.81 -9.85 5.57
C ALA A 24 17.79 -8.68 5.72
N LEU A 25 17.43 -7.51 5.18
CA LEU A 25 18.19 -6.27 5.35
C LEU A 25 18.15 -5.75 6.80
N ASP A 26 17.04 -5.93 7.53
CA ASP A 26 16.93 -5.55 8.95
C ASP A 26 17.80 -6.45 9.86
N GLN A 27 17.89 -7.74 9.53
CA GLN A 27 18.83 -8.68 10.18
C GLN A 27 20.29 -8.29 9.93
N GLN A 28 20.61 -7.77 8.74
CA GLN A 28 21.95 -7.34 8.37
C GLN A 28 22.28 -5.92 8.90
N ALA A 29 21.28 -5.02 8.96
CA ALA A 29 21.37 -3.68 9.53
C ALA A 29 21.55 -3.69 11.05
N SER A 30 21.03 -4.72 11.74
CA SER A 30 21.25 -4.93 13.17
C SER A 30 22.73 -5.07 13.57
N GLN A 31 23.61 -5.41 12.63
CA GLN A 31 25.07 -5.50 12.84
C GLN A 31 25.83 -4.24 12.41
N SER A 32 25.21 -3.30 11.70
CA SER A 32 25.89 -2.15 11.07
C SER A 32 24.96 -0.94 10.93
N LYS A 33 24.37 -0.50 12.05
CA LYS A 33 23.36 0.57 12.09
C LYS A 33 23.84 1.95 11.63
N SER A 34 25.15 2.22 11.61
CA SER A 34 25.66 3.57 11.33
C SER A 34 26.04 3.84 9.87
N GLU A 35 26.46 2.83 9.12
CA GLU A 35 26.97 3.02 7.74
C GLU A 35 25.88 2.78 6.69
N LEU A 36 24.99 1.82 6.93
CA LEU A 36 23.93 1.45 5.98
C LEU A 36 22.78 2.47 5.92
N ILE A 37 22.48 3.15 7.03
CA ILE A 37 21.45 4.20 7.10
C ILE A 37 21.94 5.51 6.44
N GLY A 38 23.26 5.77 6.47
CA GLY A 38 23.88 6.95 5.86
C GLY A 38 24.10 6.84 4.35
N SER A 39 24.32 5.62 3.82
CA SER A 39 24.63 5.40 2.39
C SER A 39 23.42 5.06 1.50
N LEU A 40 22.23 4.81 2.09
CA LEU A 40 21.00 4.41 1.40
C LEU A 40 19.90 5.47 1.50
N GLY A 41 20.18 6.73 1.12
CA GLY A 41 19.19 7.81 1.05
C GLY A 41 18.03 7.62 0.04
N GLY A 42 17.80 6.39 -0.44
CA GLY A 42 16.68 5.99 -1.30
C GLY A 42 15.58 5.25 -0.54
N VAL A 43 14.58 4.75 -1.28
CA VAL A 43 13.38 4.08 -0.76
C VAL A 43 13.68 3.01 0.30
N ALA A 44 14.77 2.26 0.16
CA ALA A 44 15.21 1.25 1.14
C ALA A 44 15.53 1.81 2.53
N GLY A 45 16.17 2.98 2.63
CA GLY A 45 16.48 3.62 3.92
C GLY A 45 15.22 4.11 4.64
N MET A 46 14.18 4.48 3.90
CA MET A 46 12.90 4.92 4.46
C MET A 46 12.08 3.74 5.03
N PHE A 47 12.24 2.53 4.50
CA PHE A 47 11.62 1.33 5.06
C PHE A 47 12.26 0.85 6.37
N LEU A 48 13.54 1.20 6.61
CA LEU A 48 14.28 0.88 7.82
C LEU A 48 14.23 1.99 8.88
N ALA A 49 13.53 3.10 8.58
CA ALA A 49 13.38 4.20 9.51
C ALA A 49 12.48 3.79 10.71
N GLY A 50 12.89 4.19 11.91
CA GLY A 50 12.12 3.94 13.12
C GLY A 50 10.68 4.49 13.06
N SER A 51 9.74 3.79 13.69
CA SER A 51 8.31 4.02 13.53
C SER A 51 7.55 3.90 14.87
N ASP A 52 8.01 4.60 15.89
CA ASP A 52 7.34 4.71 17.20
C ASP A 52 6.85 6.15 17.46
N GLU A 53 6.13 6.34 18.56
CA GLU A 53 5.57 7.64 18.96
C GLU A 53 6.64 8.65 19.41
N ASP A 54 7.82 8.20 19.83
CA ASP A 54 8.94 9.06 20.20
C ASP A 54 9.68 9.58 18.95
N ILE A 55 9.61 8.85 17.83
CA ILE A 55 10.15 9.25 16.52
C ILE A 55 9.11 10.02 15.69
N LYS A 56 7.82 9.65 15.78
CA LYS A 56 6.74 10.25 14.97
C LYS A 56 5.97 11.31 15.76
N LYS A 57 6.00 12.55 15.27
CA LYS A 57 5.17 13.66 15.78
C LYS A 57 3.82 13.78 15.07
N ASP A 58 2.90 14.55 15.67
CA ASP A 58 1.59 14.91 15.11
C ASP A 58 0.61 13.74 14.84
N THR A 59 0.75 12.63 15.59
CA THR A 59 0.01 11.37 15.40
C THR A 59 -1.42 11.35 15.96
N LYS A 60 -1.87 12.42 16.64
CA LYS A 60 -3.15 12.43 17.39
C LYS A 60 -4.40 12.40 16.50
N LYS A 61 -4.27 12.74 15.20
CA LYS A 61 -5.41 12.79 14.27
C LYS A 61 -5.56 11.47 13.54
N ARG A 62 -6.73 10.84 13.67
CA ARG A 62 -7.07 9.65 12.87
C ARG A 62 -7.24 10.03 11.40
N ALA A 63 -6.77 9.15 10.52
CA ALA A 63 -6.94 9.29 9.09
C ALA A 63 -8.43 9.23 8.67
N ASN A 64 -8.75 9.93 7.58
CA ASN A 64 -10.06 9.85 6.94
C ASN A 64 -10.15 8.59 6.07
N THR A 65 -10.52 7.46 6.69
CA THR A 65 -10.61 6.15 6.04
C THR A 65 -11.63 6.11 4.91
N SER A 66 -12.72 6.89 5.01
CA SER A 66 -13.74 6.99 3.97
C SER A 66 -13.21 7.63 2.69
N ARG A 67 -12.43 8.71 2.81
CA ARG A 67 -11.73 9.32 1.69
C ARG A 67 -10.71 8.33 1.10
N MET A 68 -9.92 7.67 1.93
CA MET A 68 -8.90 6.71 1.49
C MET A 68 -9.50 5.55 0.69
N LEU A 69 -10.65 5.00 1.11
CA LEU A 69 -11.34 3.97 0.32
C LEU A 69 -11.81 4.49 -1.04
N LYS A 70 -12.37 5.71 -1.09
CA LYS A 70 -12.78 6.31 -2.37
C LYS A 70 -11.61 6.49 -3.33
N GLU A 71 -10.48 7.00 -2.82
CA GLU A 71 -9.26 7.19 -3.59
C GLU A 71 -8.69 5.85 -4.10
N ALA A 72 -8.65 4.83 -3.23
CA ALA A 72 -8.19 3.49 -3.59
C ALA A 72 -9.06 2.85 -4.68
N VAL A 73 -10.39 2.90 -4.54
CA VAL A 73 -11.33 2.37 -5.54
C VAL A 73 -11.27 3.14 -6.86
N ALA A 74 -11.03 4.45 -6.82
CA ALA A 74 -10.93 5.28 -8.02
C ALA A 74 -9.61 5.09 -8.79
N THR A 75 -8.60 4.48 -8.18
CA THR A 75 -7.28 4.31 -8.79
C THR A 75 -7.28 3.04 -9.66
N PRO A 76 -7.11 3.15 -10.99
CA PRO A 76 -7.09 1.99 -11.85
C PRO A 76 -5.86 1.13 -11.58
N ASN A 77 -6.07 -0.19 -11.56
CA ASN A 77 -4.99 -1.17 -11.54
C ASN A 77 -4.82 -1.74 -12.95
N ARG A 78 -3.58 -1.85 -13.42
CA ARG A 78 -3.26 -2.42 -14.74
C ARG A 78 -2.56 -3.74 -14.55
N GLU A 79 -2.93 -4.71 -15.38
CA GLU A 79 -2.37 -6.04 -15.37
C GLU A 79 -1.28 -6.19 -16.43
N GLY A 80 -0.24 -6.94 -16.10
CA GLY A 80 0.74 -7.45 -17.06
C GLY A 80 1.62 -6.40 -17.71
N TRP A 81 1.84 -5.26 -17.05
CA TRP A 81 2.75 -4.24 -17.56
C TRP A 81 4.21 -4.65 -17.30
N GLN A 82 5.12 -4.18 -18.15
CA GLN A 82 6.56 -4.44 -18.04
C GLN A 82 7.33 -3.15 -18.15
N TYR A 83 8.50 -3.09 -17.52
CA TYR A 83 9.43 -1.99 -17.73
C TYR A 83 10.02 -2.04 -19.14
N ASP A 84 10.27 -0.87 -19.72
CA ASP A 84 10.92 -0.69 -21.01
C ASP A 84 12.33 -0.12 -20.77
N PRO A 85 13.40 -0.95 -20.87
CA PRO A 85 14.77 -0.50 -20.63
C PRO A 85 15.22 0.59 -21.60
N ALA A 86 14.71 0.57 -22.83
CA ALA A 86 15.02 1.60 -23.83
C ALA A 86 14.44 2.98 -23.44
N LYS A 87 13.49 3.03 -22.51
CA LYS A 87 12.90 4.26 -21.97
C LYS A 87 13.33 4.56 -20.53
N GLY A 88 14.40 3.92 -20.06
CA GLY A 88 14.95 4.13 -18.72
C GLY A 88 14.26 3.34 -17.60
N GLY A 89 13.43 2.35 -17.93
CA GLY A 89 12.97 1.36 -16.96
C GLY A 89 14.08 0.37 -16.58
N PRO A 90 14.02 -0.29 -15.41
CA PRO A 90 14.94 -1.38 -15.09
C PRO A 90 14.77 -2.54 -16.07
N ASP A 91 15.88 -3.16 -16.47
CA ASP A 91 15.85 -4.43 -17.18
C ASP A 91 15.55 -5.56 -16.20
N GLN A 92 14.33 -6.07 -16.28
CA GLN A 92 13.85 -7.20 -15.48
C GLN A 92 13.59 -8.44 -16.35
N GLY A 93 14.21 -8.54 -17.53
CA GLY A 93 14.08 -9.72 -18.38
C GLY A 93 12.64 -10.01 -18.84
N GLY A 94 11.84 -8.97 -19.06
CA GLY A 94 10.43 -9.10 -19.48
C GLY A 94 9.47 -9.53 -18.37
N MET A 95 9.86 -9.40 -17.10
CA MET A 95 8.96 -9.63 -15.97
C MET A 95 7.71 -8.75 -16.10
N LYS A 96 6.55 -9.39 -15.95
CA LYS A 96 5.25 -8.73 -15.91
C LYS A 96 4.87 -8.40 -14.48
N HIS A 97 4.26 -7.24 -14.31
CA HIS A 97 3.80 -6.71 -13.05
C HIS A 97 2.34 -6.26 -13.15
N ASP A 98 1.69 -6.25 -11.99
CA ASP A 98 0.35 -5.68 -11.84
C ASP A 98 0.45 -4.51 -10.86
N GLY A 99 -0.20 -3.41 -11.20
CA GLY A 99 -0.09 -2.21 -10.38
C GLY A 99 -0.70 -0.97 -11.01
N PRO A 100 -0.95 0.07 -10.19
CA PRO A 100 -1.35 1.36 -10.71
C PRO A 100 -0.15 2.09 -11.32
N MET A 101 -0.41 2.94 -12.31
CA MET A 101 0.61 3.86 -12.83
C MET A 101 0.73 5.07 -11.89
N ALA A 102 1.96 5.59 -11.72
CA ALA A 102 2.20 6.73 -10.82
C ALA A 102 1.34 7.97 -11.15
N GLY A 103 1.10 8.25 -12.43
CA GLY A 103 0.20 9.34 -12.85
C GLY A 103 -1.26 9.12 -12.46
N ASP A 104 -1.73 7.87 -12.50
CA ASP A 104 -3.08 7.52 -12.05
C ASP A 104 -3.21 7.71 -10.53
N VAL A 105 -2.20 7.27 -9.76
CA VAL A 105 -2.11 7.49 -8.31
C VAL A 105 -2.06 8.98 -7.96
N GLN A 106 -1.28 9.77 -8.70
CA GLN A 106 -1.19 11.21 -8.46
C GLN A 106 -2.55 11.89 -8.65
N LYS A 107 -3.28 11.51 -9.70
CA LYS A 107 -4.60 12.06 -10.02
C LYS A 107 -5.64 11.77 -8.93
N THR A 108 -5.59 10.59 -8.33
CA THR A 108 -6.60 10.14 -7.36
C THR A 108 -6.21 10.41 -5.91
N MET A 109 -4.92 10.29 -5.56
CA MET A 109 -4.41 10.35 -4.19
C MET A 109 -3.55 11.58 -3.90
N GLY A 110 -3.14 12.32 -4.93
CA GLY A 110 -2.36 13.54 -4.83
C GLY A 110 -0.85 13.36 -4.93
N ASN A 111 -0.15 14.50 -5.01
CA ASN A 111 1.31 14.57 -5.12
C ASN A 111 2.04 13.96 -3.92
N ASP A 112 1.45 13.97 -2.73
CA ASP A 112 2.06 13.40 -1.54
C ASP A 112 2.26 11.88 -1.67
N VAL A 113 1.42 11.21 -2.47
CA VAL A 113 1.48 9.75 -2.69
C VAL A 113 2.20 9.40 -3.99
N ALA A 114 2.10 10.25 -5.01
CA ALA A 114 2.85 10.07 -6.25
C ALA A 114 3.41 11.39 -6.77
N PRO A 115 4.58 11.84 -6.25
CA PRO A 115 5.16 13.13 -6.62
C PRO A 115 5.37 13.26 -8.12
N GLY A 116 4.72 14.27 -8.71
CA GLY A 116 4.81 14.56 -10.14
C GLY A 116 4.31 13.43 -11.06
N GLY A 117 3.64 12.41 -10.52
CA GLY A 117 3.16 11.25 -11.27
C GLY A 117 4.29 10.40 -11.86
N LYS A 118 5.49 10.45 -11.27
CA LYS A 118 6.68 9.74 -11.76
C LYS A 118 7.08 8.55 -10.89
N VAL A 119 6.88 8.68 -9.58
CA VAL A 119 7.23 7.65 -8.58
C VAL A 119 6.08 7.54 -7.60
N ILE A 120 5.81 6.33 -7.12
CA ILE A 120 4.84 6.09 -6.05
C ILE A 120 5.59 6.02 -4.73
N ASP A 121 5.20 6.86 -3.77
CA ASP A 121 5.68 6.78 -2.40
C ASP A 121 5.02 5.59 -1.69
N LEU A 122 5.77 4.51 -1.52
CA LEU A 122 5.24 3.25 -1.02
C LEU A 122 4.73 3.36 0.43
N VAL A 123 5.33 4.23 1.25
CA VAL A 123 4.89 4.44 2.65
C VAL A 123 3.50 5.08 2.66
N SER A 124 3.31 6.15 1.92
CA SER A 124 2.03 6.85 1.81
C SER A 124 0.97 5.97 1.16
N MET A 125 1.33 5.26 0.09
CA MET A 125 0.42 4.33 -0.61
C MET A 125 -0.05 3.21 0.33
N ASN A 126 0.85 2.64 1.12
CA ASN A 126 0.50 1.61 2.09
C ASN A 126 -0.43 2.16 3.19
N GLY A 127 -0.19 3.39 3.65
CA GLY A 127 -1.09 4.08 4.59
C GLY A 127 -2.51 4.27 4.02
N LYS A 128 -2.63 4.64 2.73
CA LYS A 128 -3.92 4.74 2.03
C LYS A 128 -4.62 3.39 1.94
N LEU A 129 -3.89 2.33 1.57
CA LEU A 129 -4.42 0.99 1.44
C LEU A 129 -4.95 0.46 2.80
N LEU A 130 -4.18 0.62 3.87
CA LEU A 130 -4.62 0.22 5.20
C LEU A 130 -5.88 0.97 5.64
N GLY A 131 -5.93 2.28 5.41
CA GLY A 131 -7.12 3.09 5.69
C GLY A 131 -8.35 2.67 4.88
N ALA A 132 -8.16 2.29 3.61
CA ALA A 132 -9.22 1.77 2.77
C ALA A 132 -9.78 0.44 3.30
N VAL A 133 -8.91 -0.48 3.72
CA VAL A 133 -9.32 -1.77 4.35
C VAL A 133 -10.10 -1.53 5.65
N GLN A 134 -9.65 -0.58 6.48
CA GLN A 134 -10.37 -0.20 7.70
C GLN A 134 -11.78 0.32 7.40
N GLU A 135 -11.95 1.13 6.36
CA GLU A 135 -13.27 1.61 5.95
C GLU A 135 -14.15 0.49 5.41
N LEU A 136 -13.58 -0.42 4.60
CA LEU A 136 -14.31 -1.57 4.07
C LEU A 136 -14.87 -2.42 5.21
N HIS A 137 -14.07 -2.70 6.23
CA HIS A 137 -14.52 -3.42 7.42
C HIS A 137 -15.68 -2.69 8.14
N LYS A 138 -15.59 -1.36 8.32
CA LYS A 138 -16.70 -0.56 8.91
C LYS A 138 -17.98 -0.67 8.09
N GLN A 139 -17.90 -0.64 6.76
CA GLN A 139 -19.06 -0.76 5.88
C GLN A 139 -19.65 -2.17 5.91
N GLN A 140 -18.81 -3.21 5.97
CA GLN A 140 -19.24 -4.60 6.13
C GLN A 140 -20.02 -4.78 7.44
N GLU A 141 -19.47 -4.32 8.56
CA GLU A 141 -20.13 -4.38 9.87
C GLU A 141 -21.48 -3.64 9.89
N LYS A 142 -21.55 -2.47 9.26
CA LYS A 142 -22.78 -1.71 9.13
C LYS A 142 -23.81 -2.47 8.29
N THR A 143 -23.38 -3.13 7.23
CA THR A 143 -24.24 -3.96 6.37
C THR A 143 -24.75 -5.17 7.13
N ASN A 144 -23.89 -5.91 7.82
CA ASN A 144 -24.25 -7.07 8.64
C ASN A 144 -25.32 -6.70 9.69
N LYS A 145 -25.12 -5.59 10.42
CA LYS A 145 -26.10 -5.10 11.41
C LYS A 145 -27.46 -4.74 10.78
N ARG A 146 -27.46 -4.22 9.55
CA ARG A 146 -28.70 -3.92 8.82
C ARG A 146 -29.41 -5.20 8.40
N LEU A 147 -28.68 -6.20 7.92
CA LEU A 147 -29.23 -7.50 7.54
C LEU A 147 -29.93 -8.16 8.74
N VAL A 148 -29.26 -8.28 9.89
CA VAL A 148 -29.85 -8.85 11.12
C VAL A 148 -31.14 -8.12 11.52
N ARG A 149 -31.15 -6.78 11.41
CA ARG A 149 -32.36 -5.98 11.72
C ARG A 149 -33.50 -6.21 10.73
N MET A 150 -33.19 -6.43 9.45
CA MET A 150 -34.20 -6.71 8.43
C MET A 150 -34.78 -8.12 8.62
N GLU A 151 -33.94 -9.10 8.91
CA GLU A 151 -34.36 -10.48 9.23
C GLU A 151 -35.30 -10.50 10.45
N ALA A 152 -34.92 -9.80 11.53
CA ALA A 152 -35.77 -9.70 12.73
C ALA A 152 -37.12 -9.02 12.45
N LYS A 153 -37.17 -8.05 11.53
CA LYS A 153 -38.42 -7.39 11.12
C LYS A 153 -39.29 -8.25 10.21
N ALA A 154 -38.68 -9.10 9.38
CA ALA A 154 -39.41 -10.00 8.48
C ALA A 154 -39.99 -11.21 9.22
N ALA A 155 -39.42 -11.56 10.38
CA ALA A 155 -39.89 -12.64 11.25
C ALA A 155 -40.96 -12.22 12.27
N ALA A 156 -41.31 -10.92 12.32
CA ALA A 156 -42.32 -10.35 13.20
C ALA A 156 -43.58 -9.97 12.41
#